data_AF-A0A2C9KRR0-F1
#
_entry.id   AF-A0A2C9KRR0-F1
#
_cell.length_a   1.000
_cell.length_b   1.000
_cell.length_c   1.000
_cell.angle_alpha   90.00
_cell.angle_beta   90.00
_cell.angle_gamma   90.00
#
_symmetry.space_group_name_H-M   'P 1'
#
loop_
_entity.id
_entity.type
_entity.pdbx_description
1 polymer ?
#
loop_
_entity_poly.entity_id
_entity_poly.type
_entity_poly.pdbx_seq_one_letter_code
_entity_poly.pdbx_strand_id
1 'polypeptide(L)'
;MAVSACGEGCHTHMEQMLNNIVDAVLPFAVDPHPRVRYAACNALGQLCTDFGPNCQKKFHNKIVPALVGILDDEANPRVQAHGAAALVNFSEECPKHLLVQYLDVIILKLEQVLTHKFREHVNKGNKLVLEQVITTLASVADTAQDKFLQYYDRFMPCLKYIMQHIQSSEHRLLRGKTIECISLIGLAVGKEKFMQDCNDVMQLLLKTQTEEDDLADDDPQITYMISAWARMCKILGKEFEQYLPLVMGPVLKAASLKPEVALIDSKSRPPFNVDLNLFWLFLMNQIFALDTLANTLC
;
A
#
# COMPACT_ATOMS: atom_id res chain seq x y z
N MET A 1 14.55 0.79 -15.26
CA MET A 1 15.04 1.40 -14.01
C MET A 1 15.66 2.79 -14.20
N ALA A 2 16.57 3.02 -15.16
CA ALA A 2 17.20 4.33 -15.33
C ALA A 2 16.19 5.49 -15.52
N VAL A 3 15.19 5.31 -16.40
CA VAL A 3 14.12 6.31 -16.63
C VAL A 3 13.36 6.62 -15.33
N SER A 4 13.09 5.61 -14.49
CA SER A 4 12.42 5.78 -13.20
C SER A 4 13.25 6.59 -12.22
N ALA A 5 14.57 6.41 -12.18
CA ALA A 5 15.44 7.09 -11.23
C ALA A 5 15.69 8.57 -11.58
N CYS A 6 15.56 8.95 -12.86
CA CYS A 6 15.80 10.33 -13.29
C CYS A 6 14.55 11.22 -13.18
N GLY A 7 13.35 10.66 -13.00
CA GLY A 7 12.08 11.39 -13.05
C GLY A 7 12.02 12.55 -12.08
N GLU A 8 12.23 12.28 -10.79
CA GLU A 8 12.21 13.30 -9.72
C GLU A 8 13.28 14.39 -9.92
N GLY A 9 14.54 14.01 -10.16
CA GLY A 9 15.66 14.95 -10.28
C GLY A 9 15.70 15.74 -11.60
N CYS A 10 15.02 15.26 -12.65
CA CYS A 10 14.98 15.89 -13.99
C CYS A 10 13.57 16.29 -14.41
N HIS A 11 12.64 16.42 -13.45
CA HIS A 11 11.20 16.59 -13.68
C HIS A 11 10.89 17.61 -14.78
N THR A 12 11.37 18.85 -14.66
CA THR A 12 11.08 19.95 -15.60
C THR A 12 11.44 19.63 -17.05
N HIS A 13 12.55 18.91 -17.28
CA HIS A 13 12.99 18.55 -18.64
C HIS A 13 12.26 17.31 -19.15
N MET A 14 12.07 16.31 -18.29
CA MET A 14 11.39 15.07 -18.65
C MET A 14 9.89 15.29 -18.91
N GLU A 15 9.24 16.23 -18.24
CA GLU A 15 7.83 16.54 -18.45
C GLU A 15 7.54 16.98 -19.90
N GLN A 16 8.48 17.69 -20.53
CA GLN A 16 8.37 18.11 -21.94
C GLN A 16 8.43 16.92 -22.91
N MET A 17 9.10 15.83 -22.52
CA MET A 17 9.27 14.62 -23.32
C MET A 17 8.36 13.48 -22.84
N LEU A 18 7.48 13.73 -21.87
CA LEU A 18 6.74 12.68 -21.16
C LEU A 18 5.89 11.81 -22.09
N ASN A 19 5.29 12.39 -23.14
CA ASN A 19 4.56 11.62 -24.15
C ASN A 19 5.46 10.57 -24.82
N ASN A 20 6.66 10.97 -25.25
CA ASN A 20 7.61 10.08 -25.91
C ASN A 20 8.13 9.00 -24.94
N ILE A 21 8.35 9.37 -23.68
CA ILE A 21 8.80 8.43 -22.65
C ILE A 21 7.73 7.38 -22.38
N VAL A 22 6.47 7.80 -22.17
CA VAL A 22 5.36 6.87 -21.93
C VAL A 22 5.15 5.96 -23.16
N ASP A 23 5.16 6.52 -24.37
CA ASP A 23 5.02 5.76 -25.61
C ASP A 23 6.17 4.76 -25.82
N ALA A 24 7.39 5.09 -25.36
CA ALA A 24 8.53 4.18 -25.41
C ALA A 24 8.47 3.06 -24.36
N VAL A 25 7.90 3.32 -23.17
CA VAL A 25 7.82 2.34 -22.07
C VAL A 25 6.66 1.36 -22.27
N LEU A 26 5.50 1.82 -22.74
CA LEU A 26 4.27 1.03 -22.83
C LEU A 26 4.42 -0.33 -23.55
N PRO A 27 5.11 -0.45 -24.70
CA PRO A 27 5.27 -1.73 -25.39
C PRO A 27 5.94 -2.82 -24.52
N PHE A 28 6.77 -2.42 -23.56
CA PHE A 28 7.47 -3.36 -22.68
C PHE A 28 6.58 -3.98 -21.60
N ALA A 29 5.34 -3.48 -21.41
CA ALA A 29 4.36 -4.09 -20.50
C ALA A 29 3.94 -5.50 -20.94
N VAL A 30 4.08 -5.81 -22.23
CA VAL A 30 3.78 -7.12 -22.84
C VAL A 30 5.03 -7.81 -23.40
N ASP A 31 6.22 -7.38 -22.99
CA ASP A 31 7.48 -7.98 -23.43
C ASP A 31 7.51 -9.48 -23.11
N PRO A 32 8.09 -10.34 -23.97
CA PRO A 32 8.19 -11.78 -23.69
C PRO A 32 8.89 -12.10 -22.36
N HIS A 33 9.85 -11.28 -21.95
CA HIS A 33 10.67 -11.52 -20.77
C HIS A 33 10.04 -10.89 -19.51
N PRO A 34 9.77 -11.67 -18.44
CA PRO A 34 9.06 -11.18 -17.25
C PRO A 34 9.78 -10.05 -16.51
N ARG A 35 11.12 -10.06 -16.48
CA ARG A 35 11.89 -8.95 -15.88
C ARG A 35 11.75 -7.63 -16.63
N VAL A 36 11.48 -7.67 -17.94
CA VAL A 36 11.25 -6.46 -18.74
C VAL A 36 9.85 -5.93 -18.46
N ARG A 37 8.83 -6.80 -18.40
CA ARG A 37 7.48 -6.43 -17.93
C ARG A 37 7.50 -5.82 -16.53
N TYR A 38 8.24 -6.42 -15.59
CA TYR A 38 8.45 -5.86 -14.26
C TYR A 38 9.06 -4.45 -14.33
N ALA A 39 10.14 -4.26 -15.10
CA ALA A 39 10.76 -2.95 -15.25
C ALA A 39 9.84 -1.91 -15.91
N ALA A 40 8.95 -2.34 -16.81
CA ALA A 40 7.92 -1.51 -17.41
C ALA A 40 6.88 -1.08 -16.36
N CYS A 41 6.41 -2.00 -15.51
CA CYS A 41 5.53 -1.65 -14.37
C CYS A 41 6.18 -0.61 -13.46
N ASN A 42 7.46 -0.83 -13.09
CA ASN A 42 8.21 0.12 -12.27
C ASN A 42 8.28 1.50 -12.92
N ALA A 43 8.58 1.55 -14.23
CA ALA A 43 8.67 2.80 -14.96
C ALA A 43 7.32 3.52 -15.02
N LEU A 44 6.23 2.82 -15.37
CA LEU A 44 4.91 3.42 -15.43
C LEU A 44 4.44 3.92 -14.05
N GLY A 45 4.61 3.11 -12.99
CA GLY A 45 4.28 3.50 -11.63
C GLY A 45 5.06 4.72 -11.16
N GLN A 46 6.38 4.73 -11.34
CA GLN A 46 7.21 5.87 -10.93
C GLN A 46 6.87 7.14 -11.73
N LEU A 47 6.61 7.02 -13.04
CA LEU A 47 6.17 8.17 -13.85
C LEU A 47 4.81 8.71 -13.38
N CYS A 48 3.93 7.87 -12.83
CA CYS A 48 2.66 8.33 -12.25
C CYS A 48 2.88 9.14 -10.98
N THR A 49 3.81 8.74 -10.11
CA THR A 49 4.17 9.47 -8.89
C THR A 49 4.89 10.77 -9.22
N ASP A 50 5.97 10.71 -9.99
CA ASP A 50 6.86 11.86 -10.21
C ASP A 50 6.16 12.98 -10.99
N PHE A 51 5.28 12.63 -11.94
CA PHE A 51 4.61 13.57 -12.84
C PHE A 51 3.10 13.68 -12.58
N GLY A 52 2.66 13.26 -11.39
CA GLY A 52 1.28 13.39 -10.94
C GLY A 52 0.88 14.85 -10.72
N PRO A 53 -0.38 15.26 -11.02
CA PRO A 53 -1.45 14.51 -11.67
C PRO A 53 -1.42 14.60 -13.22
N ASN A 54 -0.41 15.25 -13.80
CA ASN A 54 -0.34 15.51 -15.25
C ASN A 54 -0.19 14.22 -16.06
N CYS A 55 0.56 13.24 -15.54
CA CYS A 55 0.71 11.92 -16.12
C CYS A 55 -0.65 11.23 -16.28
N GLN A 56 -1.43 11.20 -15.20
CA GLN A 56 -2.77 10.60 -15.15
C GLN A 56 -3.68 11.31 -16.13
N LYS A 57 -3.76 12.64 -16.07
CA LYS A 57 -4.62 13.44 -16.97
C LYS A 57 -4.33 13.23 -18.46
N LYS A 58 -3.07 13.00 -18.84
CA LYS A 58 -2.68 12.86 -20.26
C LYS A 58 -2.69 11.42 -20.77
N PHE A 59 -2.37 10.46 -19.91
CA PHE A 59 -2.03 9.10 -20.34
C PHE A 59 -2.88 8.01 -19.70
N HIS A 60 -3.91 8.35 -18.91
CA HIS A 60 -4.83 7.39 -18.29
C HIS A 60 -5.35 6.33 -19.27
N ASN A 61 -5.71 6.73 -20.49
CA ASN A 61 -6.24 5.85 -21.53
C ASN A 61 -5.24 4.82 -22.07
N LYS A 62 -3.93 5.01 -21.86
CA LYS A 62 -2.88 4.06 -22.24
C LYS A 62 -2.36 3.28 -21.03
N ILE A 63 -2.14 3.97 -19.91
CA ILE A 63 -1.54 3.39 -18.70
C ILE A 63 -2.51 2.42 -18.02
N VAL A 64 -3.78 2.80 -17.85
CA VAL A 64 -4.75 1.94 -17.15
C VAL A 64 -4.93 0.60 -17.86
N PRO A 65 -5.19 0.53 -19.18
CA PRO A 65 -5.29 -0.77 -19.87
C PRO A 65 -4.01 -1.61 -19.78
N ALA A 66 -2.84 -0.98 -19.86
CA ALA A 66 -1.56 -1.69 -19.76
C ALA A 66 -1.37 -2.34 -18.38
N LEU A 67 -1.60 -1.59 -17.31
CA LEU A 67 -1.44 -2.09 -15.94
C LEU A 67 -2.52 -3.11 -15.56
N VAL A 68 -3.78 -2.87 -15.98
CA VAL A 68 -4.88 -3.85 -15.80
C VAL A 68 -4.58 -5.13 -16.56
N GLY A 69 -4.01 -5.05 -17.77
CA GLY A 69 -3.61 -6.23 -18.55
C GLY A 69 -2.45 -7.01 -17.92
N ILE A 70 -1.50 -6.34 -17.25
CA ILE A 70 -0.43 -7.01 -16.50
C ILE A 70 -0.99 -7.90 -15.37
N LEU A 71 -2.15 -7.56 -14.82
CA LEU A 71 -2.80 -8.38 -13.79
C LEU A 71 -3.26 -9.75 -14.30
N ASP A 72 -3.25 -9.99 -15.61
CA ASP A 72 -3.52 -11.30 -16.21
C ASP A 72 -2.27 -12.22 -16.27
N ASP A 73 -1.08 -11.73 -15.89
CA ASP A 73 0.18 -12.49 -15.90
C ASP A 73 0.30 -13.45 -14.69
N GLU A 74 -0.62 -14.41 -14.60
CA GLU A 74 -0.71 -15.36 -13.49
C GLU A 74 0.53 -16.25 -13.35
N ALA A 75 1.23 -16.51 -14.46
CA ALA A 75 2.44 -17.31 -14.48
C ALA A 75 3.63 -16.61 -13.81
N ASN A 76 3.57 -15.29 -13.64
CA ASN A 76 4.66 -14.50 -13.08
C ASN A 76 4.16 -13.62 -11.91
N PRO A 77 3.99 -14.19 -10.70
CA PRO A 77 3.44 -13.49 -9.54
C PRO A 77 4.16 -12.19 -9.17
N ARG A 78 5.48 -12.11 -9.40
CA ARG A 78 6.26 -10.88 -9.16
C ARG A 78 5.88 -9.76 -10.12
N VAL A 79 5.59 -10.09 -11.39
CA VAL A 79 5.15 -9.10 -12.40
C VAL A 79 3.72 -8.67 -12.08
N GLN A 80 2.84 -9.64 -11.79
CA GLN A 80 1.45 -9.37 -11.41
C GLN A 80 1.34 -8.46 -10.18
N ALA A 81 2.08 -8.76 -9.11
CA ALA A 81 2.14 -7.91 -7.92
C ALA A 81 2.68 -6.51 -8.27
N HIS A 82 3.74 -6.43 -9.07
CA HIS A 82 4.32 -5.12 -9.39
C HIS A 82 3.43 -4.28 -10.33
N GLY A 83 2.63 -4.90 -11.20
CA GLY A 83 1.58 -4.21 -11.95
C GLY A 83 0.48 -3.65 -11.05
N ALA A 84 0.08 -4.42 -10.03
CA ALA A 84 -0.86 -3.94 -9.00
C ALA A 84 -0.25 -2.78 -8.17
N ALA A 85 1.03 -2.86 -7.81
CA ALA A 85 1.74 -1.75 -7.17
C ALA A 85 1.77 -0.49 -8.05
N ALA A 86 2.05 -0.62 -9.35
CA ALA A 86 1.99 0.51 -10.26
C ALA A 86 0.59 1.12 -10.38
N LEU A 87 -0.49 0.33 -10.20
CA LEU A 87 -1.86 0.85 -10.12
C LEU A 87 -2.11 1.68 -8.85
N VAL A 88 -1.46 1.37 -7.72
CA VAL A 88 -1.48 2.21 -6.52
C VAL A 88 -0.92 3.59 -6.84
N ASN A 89 0.30 3.64 -7.39
CA ASN A 89 0.94 4.90 -7.78
C ASN A 89 0.10 5.69 -8.79
N PHE A 90 -0.58 4.99 -9.71
CA PHE A 90 -1.52 5.64 -10.61
C PHE A 90 -2.72 6.24 -9.85
N SER A 91 -3.39 5.47 -8.98
CA SER A 91 -4.61 5.90 -8.31
C SER A 91 -4.40 7.03 -7.31
N GLU A 92 -3.33 7.00 -6.50
CA GLU A 92 -3.07 8.02 -5.46
C GLU A 92 -2.95 9.44 -6.04
N GLU A 93 -2.33 9.55 -7.22
CA GLU A 93 -2.12 10.81 -7.92
C GLU A 93 -3.22 11.09 -8.97
N CYS A 94 -4.23 10.21 -9.11
CA CYS A 94 -5.30 10.35 -10.09
C CYS A 94 -6.45 11.20 -9.56
N PRO A 95 -6.85 12.27 -10.28
CA PRO A 95 -8.08 12.97 -9.94
C PRO A 95 -9.28 12.02 -9.97
N LYS A 96 -10.08 12.00 -8.90
CA LYS A 96 -11.26 11.13 -8.75
C LYS A 96 -12.16 11.07 -9.99
N HIS A 97 -12.49 12.21 -10.60
CA HIS A 97 -13.37 12.26 -11.79
C HIS A 97 -12.78 11.53 -13.01
N LEU A 98 -11.45 11.36 -13.05
CA LEU A 98 -10.76 10.60 -14.07
C LEU A 98 -10.72 9.12 -13.73
N LEU A 99 -10.38 8.77 -12.48
CA LEU A 99 -10.36 7.38 -12.02
C LEU A 99 -11.73 6.70 -12.19
N VAL A 100 -12.82 7.41 -11.90
CA VAL A 100 -14.20 6.90 -12.02
C VAL A 100 -14.54 6.40 -13.41
N GLN A 101 -13.91 6.93 -14.48
CA GLN A 101 -14.12 6.45 -15.86
C GLN A 101 -13.58 5.03 -16.09
N TYR A 102 -12.66 4.58 -15.23
CA TYR A 102 -12.03 3.25 -15.29
C TYR A 102 -12.41 2.36 -14.10
N LEU A 103 -13.20 2.87 -13.17
CA LEU A 103 -13.42 2.21 -11.88
C LEU A 103 -14.04 0.83 -12.06
N ASP A 104 -15.03 0.68 -12.94
CA ASP A 104 -15.65 -0.63 -13.21
C ASP A 104 -14.65 -1.68 -13.70
N VAL A 105 -13.78 -1.32 -14.66
CA VAL A 105 -12.81 -2.26 -15.23
C VAL A 105 -11.70 -2.59 -14.23
N ILE A 106 -11.24 -1.61 -13.45
CA ILE A 106 -10.24 -1.83 -12.39
C ILE A 106 -10.83 -2.74 -11.31
N ILE A 107 -12.02 -2.42 -10.80
CA ILE A 107 -12.68 -3.19 -9.73
C ILE A 107 -12.98 -4.62 -10.16
N LEU A 108 -13.49 -4.82 -11.39
CA LEU A 108 -13.72 -6.15 -11.93
C LEU A 108 -12.42 -6.97 -11.98
N LYS A 109 -11.31 -6.36 -12.41
CA LYS A 109 -10.01 -7.05 -12.45
C LYS A 109 -9.49 -7.35 -11.04
N LEU A 110 -9.55 -6.39 -10.13
CA LEU A 110 -9.10 -6.59 -8.74
C LEU A 110 -9.91 -7.68 -8.03
N GLU A 111 -11.23 -7.74 -8.23
CA GLU A 111 -12.06 -8.81 -7.67
C GLU A 111 -11.67 -10.19 -8.22
N GLN A 112 -11.45 -10.30 -9.54
CA GLN A 112 -10.99 -11.54 -10.17
C GLN A 112 -9.68 -12.03 -9.56
N VAL A 113 -8.67 -11.15 -9.50
CA VAL A 113 -7.35 -11.51 -8.96
C VAL A 113 -7.43 -11.80 -7.47
N LEU A 114 -8.16 -10.99 -6.68
CA LEU A 114 -8.35 -11.22 -5.25
C LEU A 114 -8.96 -12.59 -5.00
N THR A 115 -10.05 -12.93 -5.69
CA THR A 115 -10.75 -14.21 -5.53
C THR A 115 -9.82 -15.38 -5.89
N HIS A 116 -9.09 -15.27 -7.00
CA HIS A 116 -8.17 -16.32 -7.42
C HIS A 116 -7.00 -16.49 -6.43
N LYS A 117 -6.35 -15.40 -6.04
CA LYS A 117 -5.19 -15.42 -5.14
C LYS A 117 -5.55 -15.75 -3.70
N PHE A 118 -6.76 -15.44 -3.25
CA PHE A 118 -7.27 -15.91 -1.97
C PHE A 118 -7.42 -17.43 -1.95
N ARG A 119 -7.99 -18.04 -3.00
CA ARG A 119 -8.05 -19.51 -3.13
C ARG A 119 -6.66 -20.14 -3.22
N GLU A 120 -5.76 -19.52 -3.99
CA GLU A 120 -4.37 -19.97 -4.08
C GLU A 120 -3.68 -19.92 -2.72
N HIS A 121 -3.89 -18.86 -1.96
CA HIS A 121 -3.36 -18.68 -0.61
C HIS A 121 -3.83 -19.79 0.34
N VAL A 122 -5.14 -20.06 0.39
CA VAL A 122 -5.70 -21.13 1.24
C VAL A 122 -5.11 -22.50 0.90
N ASN A 123 -4.82 -22.76 -0.38
CA ASN A 123 -4.33 -24.06 -0.83
C ASN A 123 -2.80 -24.21 -0.77
N LYS A 124 -2.03 -23.13 -0.94
CA LYS A 124 -0.57 -23.17 -1.15
C LYS A 124 0.24 -22.24 -0.24
N GLY A 125 -0.41 -21.38 0.54
CA GLY A 125 0.24 -20.36 1.38
C GLY A 125 0.78 -19.13 0.63
N ASN A 126 0.57 -19.03 -0.69
CA ASN A 126 1.09 -17.91 -1.48
C ASN A 126 0.37 -16.60 -1.14
N LYS A 127 1.11 -15.59 -0.66
CA LYS A 127 0.55 -14.30 -0.20
C LYS A 127 0.97 -13.06 -1.00
N LEU A 128 2.06 -13.14 -1.78
CA LEU A 128 2.67 -11.98 -2.46
C LEU A 128 1.67 -11.11 -3.26
N VAL A 129 0.93 -11.73 -4.18
CA VAL A 129 -0.03 -11.01 -5.03
C VAL A 129 -1.27 -10.62 -4.24
N LEU A 130 -1.72 -11.50 -3.32
CA LEU A 130 -2.89 -11.26 -2.48
C LEU A 130 -2.69 -9.98 -1.65
N GLU A 131 -1.56 -9.87 -0.95
CA GLU A 131 -1.20 -8.67 -0.19
C GLU A 131 -1.24 -7.41 -1.04
N GLN A 132 -0.62 -7.46 -2.23
CA GLN A 132 -0.50 -6.28 -3.07
C GLN A 132 -1.85 -5.86 -3.68
N VAL A 133 -2.70 -6.82 -4.06
CA VAL A 133 -4.05 -6.54 -4.58
C VAL A 133 -4.93 -5.92 -3.50
N ILE A 134 -4.81 -6.34 -2.23
CA ILE A 134 -5.51 -5.71 -1.10
C ILE A 134 -5.07 -4.25 -0.92
N THR A 135 -3.77 -3.97 -0.98
CA THR A 135 -3.26 -2.58 -0.94
C THR A 135 -3.77 -1.76 -2.13
N THR A 136 -3.80 -2.35 -3.33
CA THR A 136 -4.30 -1.68 -4.55
C THR A 136 -5.78 -1.36 -4.44
N LEU A 137 -6.58 -2.29 -3.92
CA LEU A 137 -7.99 -2.09 -3.65
C LEU A 137 -8.21 -0.94 -2.66
N ALA A 138 -7.39 -0.86 -1.60
CA ALA A 138 -7.46 0.19 -0.60
C ALA A 138 -7.22 1.58 -1.21
N SER A 139 -6.17 1.73 -2.02
CA SER A 139 -5.82 2.99 -2.71
C SER A 139 -6.90 3.42 -3.71
N VAL A 140 -7.44 2.48 -4.49
CA VAL A 140 -8.55 2.74 -5.43
C VAL A 140 -9.81 3.16 -4.67
N ALA A 141 -10.13 2.53 -3.54
CA ALA A 141 -11.28 2.88 -2.71
C ALA A 141 -11.14 4.30 -2.11
N ASP A 142 -9.98 4.62 -1.55
CA ASP A 142 -9.72 5.95 -0.97
C ASP A 142 -9.83 7.07 -2.01
N THR A 143 -9.32 6.83 -3.21
CA THR A 143 -9.42 7.79 -4.33
C THR A 143 -10.85 7.90 -4.87
N ALA A 144 -11.56 6.78 -4.99
CA ALA A 144 -12.93 6.72 -5.52
C ALA A 144 -13.99 7.26 -4.54
N GLN A 145 -13.74 7.21 -3.23
CA GLN A 145 -14.61 7.72 -2.17
C GLN A 145 -16.06 7.21 -2.32
N ASP A 146 -17.07 8.09 -2.34
CA ASP A 146 -18.49 7.74 -2.48
C ASP A 146 -18.80 6.88 -3.72
N LYS A 147 -17.97 6.95 -4.77
CA LYS A 147 -18.15 6.11 -5.96
C LYS A 147 -17.80 4.65 -5.73
N PHE A 148 -17.11 4.33 -4.64
CA PHE A 148 -16.83 2.95 -4.24
C PHE A 148 -18.05 2.25 -3.61
N LEU A 149 -19.08 3.01 -3.19
CA LEU A 149 -20.24 2.50 -2.44
C LEU A 149 -20.88 1.25 -3.09
N GLN A 150 -21.04 1.27 -4.42
CA GLN A 150 -21.66 0.17 -5.18
C GLN A 150 -20.84 -1.12 -5.23
N TYR A 151 -19.56 -1.08 -4.87
CA TYR A 151 -18.68 -2.25 -4.87
C TYR A 151 -18.40 -2.80 -3.48
N TYR A 152 -18.85 -2.11 -2.42
CA TYR A 152 -18.57 -2.47 -1.03
C TYR A 152 -18.83 -3.95 -0.72
N ASP A 153 -20.02 -4.43 -1.08
CA ASP A 153 -20.49 -5.79 -0.73
C ASP A 153 -19.74 -6.89 -1.50
N ARG A 154 -18.98 -6.54 -2.56
CA ARG A 154 -18.15 -7.48 -3.32
C ARG A 154 -16.87 -7.88 -2.57
N PHE A 155 -16.34 -6.99 -1.75
CA PHE A 155 -15.03 -7.17 -1.12
C PHE A 155 -15.09 -7.40 0.38
N MET A 156 -15.97 -6.69 1.09
CA MET A 156 -15.98 -6.67 2.56
C MET A 156 -16.08 -8.08 3.18
N PRO A 157 -16.92 -9.02 2.68
CA PRO A 157 -16.99 -10.37 3.24
C PRO A 157 -15.64 -11.12 3.19
N CYS A 158 -14.91 -11.02 2.07
CA CYS A 158 -13.61 -11.68 1.91
C CYS A 158 -12.55 -11.05 2.83
N LEU A 159 -12.52 -9.72 2.93
CA LEU A 159 -11.58 -9.01 3.81
C LEU A 159 -11.81 -9.34 5.29
N LYS A 160 -13.07 -9.36 5.75
CA LYS A 160 -13.41 -9.81 7.12
C LYS A 160 -12.98 -11.26 7.36
N TYR A 161 -13.17 -12.14 6.37
CA TYR A 161 -12.74 -13.54 6.48
C TYR A 161 -11.22 -13.66 6.68
N ILE A 162 -10.42 -12.94 5.87
CA ILE A 162 -8.96 -12.90 5.99
C ILE A 162 -8.55 -12.48 7.41
N MET A 163 -9.13 -11.38 7.90
CA MET A 163 -8.83 -10.85 9.22
C MET A 163 -9.24 -11.80 10.36
N GLN A 164 -10.31 -12.58 10.18
CA GLN A 164 -10.81 -13.53 11.18
C GLN A 164 -10.01 -14.84 11.25
N HIS A 165 -9.62 -15.41 10.10
CA HIS A 165 -9.17 -16.79 10.04
C HIS A 165 -7.67 -16.94 9.81
N ILE A 166 -6.99 -15.94 9.26
CA ILE A 166 -5.56 -16.02 8.92
C ILE A 166 -4.73 -15.41 10.06
N GLN A 167 -4.53 -16.17 11.14
CA GLN A 167 -3.96 -15.67 12.40
C GLN A 167 -2.48 -16.02 12.65
N SER A 168 -1.81 -16.77 11.77
CA SER A 168 -0.41 -17.12 12.02
C SER A 168 0.52 -15.92 11.84
N SER A 169 1.62 -15.91 12.59
CA SER A 169 2.61 -14.82 12.61
C SER A 169 3.18 -14.50 11.22
N GLU A 170 3.30 -15.49 10.34
CA GLU A 170 3.75 -15.32 8.95
C GLU A 170 2.82 -14.44 8.08
N HIS A 171 1.60 -14.16 8.57
CA HIS A 171 0.58 -13.37 7.88
C HIS A 171 0.31 -12.02 8.54
N ARG A 172 1.14 -11.58 9.48
CA ARG A 172 1.03 -10.25 10.13
C ARG A 172 0.89 -9.11 9.12
N LEU A 173 1.75 -9.09 8.09
CA LEU A 173 1.70 -8.07 7.03
C LEU A 173 0.39 -8.13 6.23
N LEU A 174 -0.04 -9.34 5.84
CA LEU A 174 -1.33 -9.54 5.15
C LEU A 174 -2.50 -9.04 5.99
N ARG A 175 -2.53 -9.35 7.29
CA ARG A 175 -3.55 -8.85 8.21
C ARG A 175 -3.50 -7.32 8.33
N GLY A 176 -2.32 -6.73 8.51
CA GLY A 176 -2.14 -5.28 8.57
C GLY A 176 -2.66 -4.56 7.32
N LYS A 177 -2.30 -5.03 6.13
CA LYS A 177 -2.83 -4.52 4.85
C LYS A 177 -4.34 -4.70 4.72
N THR A 178 -4.88 -5.82 5.22
CA THR A 178 -6.34 -6.07 5.22
C THR A 178 -7.07 -5.11 6.15
N ILE A 179 -6.54 -4.87 7.35
CA ILE A 179 -7.04 -3.89 8.32
C ILE A 179 -7.08 -2.49 7.68
N GLU A 180 -5.98 -2.09 7.03
CA GLU A 180 -5.91 -0.84 6.31
C GLU A 180 -6.98 -0.76 5.21
N CYS A 181 -7.08 -1.79 4.36
CA CYS A 181 -8.06 -1.85 3.28
C CYS A 181 -9.50 -1.70 3.80
N ILE A 182 -9.89 -2.46 4.84
CA ILE A 182 -11.21 -2.38 5.45
C ILE A 182 -11.49 -0.95 5.96
N SER A 183 -10.53 -0.36 6.67
CA SER A 183 -10.69 0.98 7.25
C SER A 183 -10.79 2.09 6.20
N LEU A 184 -10.04 1.98 5.09
CA LEU A 184 -10.11 2.92 3.97
C LEU A 184 -11.40 2.77 3.17
N ILE A 185 -11.85 1.53 2.92
CA ILE A 185 -13.17 1.28 2.30
C ILE A 185 -14.27 1.86 3.18
N GLY A 186 -14.25 1.61 4.49
CA GLY A 186 -15.22 2.16 5.43
C GLY A 186 -15.26 3.70 5.42
N LEU A 187 -14.09 4.33 5.32
CA LEU A 187 -13.98 5.79 5.20
C LEU A 187 -14.53 6.30 3.86
N ALA A 188 -14.24 5.60 2.76
CA ALA A 188 -14.67 5.95 1.41
C ALA A 188 -16.20 5.89 1.24
N VAL A 189 -16.84 4.84 1.75
CA VAL A 189 -18.30 4.66 1.62
C VAL A 189 -19.11 5.42 2.67
N GLY A 190 -18.45 5.87 3.74
CA GLY A 190 -19.05 6.62 4.82
C GLY A 190 -19.77 5.76 5.87
N LYS A 191 -20.14 6.43 6.96
CA LYS A 191 -20.68 5.80 8.17
C LYS A 191 -21.91 4.95 7.89
N GLU A 192 -22.91 5.48 7.19
CA GLU A 192 -24.19 4.81 6.99
C GLU A 192 -24.04 3.39 6.40
N LYS A 193 -23.21 3.23 5.37
CA LYS A 193 -22.95 1.91 4.78
C LYS A 193 -22.07 1.05 5.69
N PHE A 194 -21.02 1.63 6.28
CA PHE A 194 -20.05 0.86 7.06
C PHE A 194 -20.60 0.34 8.40
N MET A 195 -21.63 0.99 8.98
CA MET A 195 -22.19 0.60 10.28
C MET A 195 -22.69 -0.85 10.35
N GLN A 196 -23.09 -1.44 9.21
CA GLN A 196 -23.54 -2.84 9.16
C GLN A 196 -22.43 -3.84 9.55
N ASP A 197 -21.17 -3.49 9.28
CA ASP A 197 -19.98 -4.33 9.55
C ASP A 197 -19.10 -3.74 10.66
N CYS A 198 -19.36 -2.50 11.08
CA CYS A 198 -18.49 -1.76 11.98
C CYS A 198 -18.26 -2.51 13.30
N ASN A 199 -19.31 -3.03 13.93
CA ASN A 199 -19.17 -3.77 15.17
C ASN A 199 -18.26 -4.99 15.02
N ASP A 200 -18.46 -5.80 13.97
CA ASP A 200 -17.60 -6.95 13.68
C ASP A 200 -16.15 -6.53 13.50
N VAL A 201 -15.90 -5.50 12.68
CA VAL A 201 -14.55 -5.01 12.39
C VAL A 201 -13.88 -4.46 13.64
N MET A 202 -14.60 -3.69 14.47
CA MET A 202 -14.08 -3.15 15.72
C MET A 202 -13.70 -4.26 16.70
N GLN A 203 -14.54 -5.31 16.81
CA GLN A 203 -14.22 -6.47 17.65
C GLN A 203 -12.99 -7.22 17.14
N LEU A 204 -12.84 -7.37 15.82
CA LEU A 204 -11.66 -7.99 15.25
C LEU A 204 -10.40 -7.17 15.52
N LEU A 205 -10.46 -5.83 15.38
CA LEU A 205 -9.33 -4.94 15.67
C LEU A 205 -8.91 -5.01 17.14
N LEU A 206 -9.89 -4.99 18.06
CA LEU A 206 -9.63 -5.13 19.50
C LEU A 206 -9.01 -6.48 19.82
N LYS A 207 -9.58 -7.57 19.28
CA LYS A 207 -9.06 -8.93 19.45
C LYS A 207 -7.61 -9.04 19.01
N THR A 208 -7.30 -8.51 17.82
CA THR A 208 -5.94 -8.44 17.30
C THR A 208 -5.01 -7.64 18.21
N GLN A 209 -5.49 -6.58 18.85
CA GLN A 209 -4.69 -5.78 19.78
C GLN A 209 -4.43 -6.47 21.12
N THR A 210 -5.41 -7.19 21.65
CA THR A 210 -5.36 -7.78 23.00
C THR A 210 -4.80 -9.20 23.03
N GLU A 211 -5.03 -10.00 21.99
CA GLU A 211 -4.50 -11.37 21.94
C GLU A 211 -3.02 -11.42 21.56
N GLU A 212 -2.47 -10.30 21.09
CA GLU A 212 -1.06 -10.19 20.72
C GLU A 212 -0.28 -9.36 21.76
N ASP A 213 -0.50 -9.63 23.05
CA ASP A 213 0.26 -9.05 24.18
C ASP A 213 1.79 -9.36 24.12
N ASP A 214 2.22 -10.22 23.19
CA ASP A 214 3.63 -10.54 22.87
C ASP A 214 4.11 -9.92 21.53
N LEU A 215 3.42 -8.93 20.96
CA LEU A 215 4.01 -8.16 19.87
C LEU A 215 5.22 -7.41 20.41
N ALA A 216 6.38 -7.69 19.82
CA ALA A 216 7.56 -6.85 20.00
C ALA A 216 7.20 -5.41 19.63
N ASP A 217 7.83 -4.45 20.30
CA ASP A 217 7.54 -3.03 20.14
C ASP A 217 7.76 -2.52 18.69
N ASP A 218 8.45 -3.29 17.86
CA ASP A 218 8.75 -3.07 16.45
C ASP A 218 7.83 -3.85 15.48
N ASP A 219 6.74 -4.47 15.95
CA ASP A 219 5.87 -5.25 15.07
C ASP A 219 5.20 -4.36 13.98
N PRO A 220 5.38 -4.66 12.68
CA PRO A 220 4.81 -3.88 11.58
C PRO A 220 3.29 -3.68 11.66
N GLN A 221 2.56 -4.60 12.30
CA GLN A 221 1.12 -4.58 12.41
C GLN A 221 0.60 -3.42 13.29
N ILE A 222 1.41 -2.95 14.25
CA ILE A 222 1.07 -1.83 15.15
C ILE A 222 0.75 -0.56 14.35
N THR A 223 1.56 -0.25 13.33
CA THR A 223 1.39 0.96 12.50
C THR A 223 0.07 0.94 11.72
N TYR A 224 -0.29 -0.23 11.17
CA TYR A 224 -1.56 -0.42 10.47
C TYR A 224 -2.75 -0.26 11.40
N MET A 225 -2.66 -0.77 12.64
CA MET A 225 -3.72 -0.66 13.63
C MET A 225 -3.94 0.78 14.10
N ILE A 226 -2.88 1.52 14.41
CA ILE A 226 -2.98 2.94 14.81
C ILE A 226 -3.67 3.76 13.70
N SER A 227 -3.27 3.55 12.46
CA SER A 227 -3.86 4.22 11.30
C SER A 227 -5.33 3.82 11.11
N ALA A 228 -5.67 2.54 11.30
CA ALA A 228 -7.05 2.08 11.25
C ALA A 228 -7.91 2.69 12.36
N TRP A 229 -7.41 2.79 13.59
CA TRP A 229 -8.13 3.44 14.69
C TRP A 229 -8.44 4.91 14.41
N ALA A 230 -7.48 5.65 13.83
CA ALA A 230 -7.71 7.03 13.42
C ALA A 230 -8.84 7.13 12.37
N ARG A 231 -8.88 6.21 11.39
CA ARG A 231 -9.95 6.15 10.38
C ARG A 231 -11.29 5.76 11.01
N MET A 232 -11.32 4.78 11.92
CA MET A 232 -12.55 4.40 12.65
C MET A 232 -13.11 5.55 13.48
N CYS A 233 -12.23 6.31 14.15
CA CYS A 233 -12.61 7.53 14.87
C CYS A 233 -13.25 8.57 13.93
N LYS A 234 -12.65 8.79 12.76
CA LYS A 234 -13.19 9.69 11.73
C LYS A 234 -14.55 9.25 11.20
N ILE A 235 -14.77 7.93 11.03
CA ILE A 235 -16.04 7.38 10.55
C ILE A 235 -17.13 7.49 11.62
N LEU A 236 -16.84 7.09 12.86
CA LEU A 236 -17.82 6.99 13.94
C LEU A 236 -18.12 8.34 14.60
N GLY A 237 -17.16 9.27 14.61
CA GLY A 237 -17.26 10.54 15.31
C GLY A 237 -17.41 10.32 16.82
N LYS A 238 -18.44 10.91 17.43
CA LYS A 238 -18.68 10.83 18.89
C LYS A 238 -18.88 9.41 19.41
N GLU A 239 -19.43 8.52 18.59
CA GLU A 239 -19.64 7.10 18.97
C GLU A 239 -18.34 6.32 19.16
N PHE A 240 -17.20 6.90 18.76
CA PHE A 240 -15.89 6.31 19.01
C PHE A 240 -15.46 6.41 20.49
N GLU A 241 -16.07 7.28 21.28
CA GLU A 241 -15.68 7.56 22.67
C GLU A 241 -15.57 6.31 23.53
N GLN A 242 -16.49 5.35 23.36
CA GLN A 242 -16.51 4.08 24.10
C GLN A 242 -15.26 3.20 23.86
N TYR A 243 -14.55 3.39 22.74
CA TYR A 243 -13.36 2.61 22.40
C TYR A 243 -12.06 3.29 22.84
N LEU A 244 -12.10 4.57 23.23
CA LEU A 244 -10.90 5.33 23.65
C LEU A 244 -10.12 4.63 24.79
N PRO A 245 -10.74 4.08 25.85
CA PRO A 245 -9.99 3.41 26.91
C PRO A 245 -9.15 2.22 26.42
N LEU A 246 -9.59 1.54 25.36
CA LEU A 246 -8.92 0.38 24.78
C LEU A 246 -7.84 0.79 23.78
N VAL A 247 -8.05 1.86 23.03
CA VAL A 247 -7.18 2.29 21.94
C VAL A 247 -6.03 3.19 22.44
N MET A 248 -6.28 4.05 23.42
CA MET A 248 -5.32 5.09 23.82
C MET A 248 -4.03 4.53 24.43
N GLY A 249 -4.09 3.41 25.15
CA GLY A 249 -2.90 2.79 25.77
C GLY A 249 -1.83 2.43 24.73
N PRO A 250 -2.14 1.57 23.74
CA PRO A 250 -1.20 1.21 22.69
C PRO A 250 -0.74 2.39 21.83
N VAL A 251 -1.62 3.34 21.53
CA VAL A 251 -1.25 4.57 20.80
C VAL A 251 -0.21 5.38 21.58
N LEU A 252 -0.40 5.58 22.88
CA LEU A 252 0.56 6.29 23.73
C LEU A 252 1.88 5.52 23.89
N LYS A 253 1.82 4.18 23.96
CA LYS A 253 3.01 3.32 23.99
C LYS A 253 3.85 3.52 22.72
N ALA A 254 3.22 3.39 21.55
CA ALA A 254 3.90 3.60 20.26
C ALA A 254 4.46 5.02 20.12
N ALA A 255 3.71 6.04 20.55
CA ALA A 255 4.19 7.43 20.55
C ALA A 255 5.34 7.70 21.53
N SER A 256 5.53 6.84 22.54
CA SER A 256 6.59 6.96 23.54
C SER A 256 7.86 6.18 23.19
N LEU A 257 7.89 5.49 22.04
CA LEU A 257 9.08 4.79 21.57
C LEU A 257 10.23 5.78 21.38
N LYS A 258 11.34 5.54 22.10
CA LYS A 258 12.53 6.36 22.00
C LYS A 258 13.36 5.84 20.83
N PRO A 259 13.70 6.66 19.84
CA PRO A 259 14.65 6.24 18.81
C PRO A 259 16.01 5.99 19.47
N GLU A 260 16.62 4.84 19.18
CA GLU A 260 18.03 4.63 19.51
C GLU A 260 18.88 5.50 18.58
N VAL A 261 19.53 6.53 19.14
CA VAL A 261 20.37 7.45 18.38
C VAL A 261 21.83 7.05 18.58
N ALA A 262 22.47 6.56 17.52
CA ALA A 262 23.91 6.34 17.49
C ALA A 262 24.62 7.58 16.93
N LEU A 263 25.42 8.26 17.76
CA LEU A 263 26.28 9.35 17.31
C LEU A 263 27.57 8.76 16.72
N ILE A 264 27.73 8.88 15.40
CA ILE A 264 28.97 8.47 14.72
C ILE A 264 29.86 9.70 14.55
N ASP A 265 31.02 9.70 15.23
CA ASP A 265 32.04 10.74 15.04
C ASP A 265 32.60 10.66 13.60
N SER A 266 32.65 11.81 12.93
CA SER A 266 33.08 11.94 11.53
C SER A 266 34.47 11.35 11.23
N LYS A 267 35.30 11.15 12.26
CA LYS A 267 36.68 10.64 12.15
C LYS A 267 36.79 9.12 12.20
N SER A 268 35.75 8.41 12.62
CA SER A 268 35.71 6.94 12.69
C SER A 268 34.87 6.33 11.57
N ARG A 269 34.93 6.91 10.36
CA ARG A 269 34.25 6.38 9.18
C ARG A 269 34.93 5.07 8.75
N PRO A 270 34.28 3.89 8.85
CA PRO A 270 34.82 2.69 8.21
C PRO A 270 34.87 2.91 6.68
N PRO A 271 35.85 2.30 5.97
CA PRO A 271 35.90 2.40 4.50
C PRO A 271 34.56 1.94 3.92
N PHE A 272 34.06 2.65 2.89
CA PHE A 272 32.77 2.44 2.22
C PHE A 272 32.52 0.98 1.84
N ASN A 273 32.02 0.23 2.81
CA ASN A 273 31.38 -1.06 2.69
C ASN A 273 30.81 -1.34 4.07
N VAL A 274 29.49 -1.16 4.22
CA VAL A 274 28.56 -1.83 5.16
C VAL A 274 27.29 -0.97 5.27
N ASP A 275 26.17 -1.60 4.93
CA ASP A 275 24.75 -1.31 5.19
C ASP A 275 24.09 -0.02 4.67
N LEU A 276 23.21 -0.24 3.69
CA LEU A 276 22.29 0.72 3.04
C LEU A 276 21.10 1.16 3.92
N ASN A 277 21.09 0.85 5.22
CA ASN A 277 19.92 1.04 6.10
C ASN A 277 19.98 2.31 6.97
N LEU A 278 20.97 3.18 6.79
CA LEU A 278 21.12 4.40 7.60
C LEU A 278 20.59 5.64 6.85
N PHE A 279 19.59 6.31 7.42
CA PHE A 279 19.17 7.64 6.99
C PHE A 279 20.09 8.69 7.62
N TRP A 280 20.82 9.43 6.77
CA TRP A 280 21.76 10.45 7.22
C TRP A 280 21.07 11.82 7.28
N LEU A 281 20.88 12.35 8.49
CA LEU A 281 20.42 13.73 8.71
C LEU A 281 21.63 14.64 8.95
N PHE A 282 21.77 15.68 8.13
CA PHE A 282 22.81 16.70 8.27
C PHE A 282 22.23 17.92 9.00
N LEU A 283 22.70 18.16 10.23
CA LEU A 283 22.39 19.36 11.00
C LEU A 283 23.68 19.93 11.61
N MET A 284 23.96 21.21 11.36
CA MET A 284 25.02 22.01 12.01
C MET A 284 26.37 21.28 12.19
N ASN A 285 27.01 20.86 11.10
CA ASN A 285 28.33 20.21 11.09
C ASN A 285 28.43 18.88 11.87
N GLN A 286 27.30 18.27 12.25
CA GLN A 286 27.25 16.92 12.79
C GLN A 286 26.44 16.00 11.88
N ILE A 287 26.89 14.74 11.81
CA ILE A 287 26.25 13.68 11.05
C ILE A 287 25.49 12.82 12.06
N PHE A 288 24.17 12.75 11.92
CA PHE A 288 23.34 11.85 12.71
C PHE A 288 23.07 10.59 11.89
N ALA A 289 23.42 9.43 12.46
CA ALA A 289 22.97 8.14 11.97
C ALA A 289 21.72 7.76 12.78
N LEU A 290 20.57 7.73 12.13
CA LEU A 290 19.39 7.09 12.69
C LEU A 290 19.45 5.63 12.27
N ASP A 291 19.66 4.76 13.25
CA ASP A 291 19.45 3.33 13.06
C ASP A 291 17.93 3.11 13.08
N THR A 292 17.33 3.09 11.90
CA THR A 292 15.97 2.57 11.82
C THR A 292 16.08 1.07 12.07
N LEU A 293 15.55 0.60 13.20
CA LEU A 293 15.25 -0.81 13.48
C LEU A 293 14.29 -1.36 12.41
N ALA A 294 14.82 -1.52 11.21
CA ALA A 294 14.19 -2.05 10.04
C ALA A 294 15.20 -2.99 9.40
N ASN A 295 15.59 -4.04 10.14
CA ASN A 295 16.00 -5.35 9.59
C ASN A 295 16.33 -6.34 10.72
N THR A 296 15.30 -7.01 11.22
CA THR A 296 15.43 -8.38 11.76
C THR A 296 14.55 -9.31 10.94
N LEU A 297 14.90 -9.48 9.66
CA LEU A 297 14.44 -10.58 8.81
C LEU A 297 15.60 -11.02 7.89
N CYS A 298 16.38 -11.99 8.36
CA CYS A 298 16.97 -13.03 7.52
C CYS A 298 16.06 -14.25 7.58
#